data_AF-A0A656YWK4-F1
#
_entry.id   AF-A0A656YWK4-F1
#
_cell.length_a   1.000
_cell.length_b   1.000
_cell.length_c   1.000
_cell.angle_alpha   90.00
_cell.angle_beta   90.00
_cell.angle_gamma   90.00
#
_symmetry.space_group_name_H-M   'P 1'
#
loop_
_entity.id
_entity.type
_entity.pdbx_description
1 polymer ?
#
loop_
_entity_poly.entity_id
_entity_poly.type
_entity_poly.pdbx_seq_one_letter_code
_entity_poly.pdbx_strand_id
1 'polypeptide(L)' 'MYGLEMHYLLANLALILMTVCTATGLTVFLFKVGKWRKPLLVTHTITGILAMIFLFLTYFLAPTIGI' A
#
# COMPACT_ATOMS: atom_id res chain seq x y z
N MET A 1 -22.55 -10.34 -4.64
CA MET A 1 -21.97 -10.36 -3.27
C MET A 1 -20.45 -10.53 -3.31
N TYR A 2 -19.90 -11.53 -4.02
CA TYR A 2 -18.44 -11.76 -4.08
C TYR A 2 -17.59 -10.56 -4.58
N GLY A 3 -18.07 -9.80 -5.56
CA GLY A 3 -17.35 -8.62 -6.08
C GLY A 3 -17.18 -7.49 -5.05
N LEU A 4 -18.19 -7.27 -4.21
CA LEU A 4 -18.17 -6.24 -3.16
C LEU A 4 -17.20 -6.63 -2.03
N GLU A 5 -17.24 -7.90 -1.60
CA GLU A 5 -16.33 -8.46 -0.60
C GLU A 5 -14.87 -8.40 -1.07
N MET A 6 -14.61 -8.75 -2.34
CA MET A 6 -13.29 -8.61 -2.97
C MET A 6 -12.81 -7.15 -3.00
N HIS A 7 -13.69 -6.21 -3.34
CA HIS A 7 -13.35 -4.78 -3.34
C HIS A 7 -12.94 -4.29 -1.95
N TYR A 8 -13.72 -4.61 -0.91
CA TYR A 8 -13.37 -4.24 0.46
C TYR A 8 -12.11 -4.92 0.98
N LEU A 9 -11.88 -6.19 0.61
CA LEU A 9 -10.64 -6.89 0.95
C LEU A 9 -9.41 -6.19 0.32
N LEU A 10 -9.49 -5.87 -0.98
CA LEU A 10 -8.43 -5.17 -1.70
C LEU A 10 -8.19 -3.77 -1.13
N ALA A 11 -9.25 -3.03 -0.82
CA ALA A 11 -9.17 -1.71 -0.21
C ALA A 11 -8.51 -1.75 1.19
N ASN A 12 -8.87 -2.74 2.03
CA ASN A 12 -8.25 -2.92 3.34
C ASN A 12 -6.76 -3.29 3.23
N LEU A 13 -6.39 -4.18 2.30
CA LEU A 13 -5.00 -4.51 2.06
C LEU A 13 -4.20 -3.31 1.55
N ALA A 14 -4.78 -2.52 0.65
CA ALA A 14 -4.18 -1.28 0.17
C ALA A 14 -3.95 -0.27 1.31
N LEU A 15 -4.92 -0.08 2.20
CA LEU A 15 -4.81 0.81 3.37
C LEU A 15 -3.69 0.36 4.33
N ILE A 16 -3.58 -0.94 4.60
CA ILE A 16 -2.51 -1.49 5.44
C ILE A 16 -1.15 -1.22 4.80
N LEU A 17 -1.01 -1.53 3.50
CA LEU A 17 0.24 -1.31 2.76
C LEU A 17 0.61 0.18 2.70
N MET A 18 -0.36 1.07 2.49
CA MET A 18 -0.14 2.51 2.52
C MET A 18 0.34 2.96 3.91
N THR A 19 -0.26 2.46 4.99
CA THR A 19 0.15 2.81 6.35
C THR A 19 1.60 2.39 6.62
N VAL A 20 1.98 1.17 6.20
CA VAL A 20 3.37 0.67 6.31
C VAL A 20 4.31 1.49 5.43
N CYS A 21 3.91 1.84 4.21
CA CYS A 21 4.68 2.68 3.30
C CYS A 21 4.91 4.08 3.89
N THR A 22 3.88 4.70 4.47
CA THR A 22 3.98 5.99 5.16
C THR A 22 4.90 5.90 6.38
N ALA A 23 4.77 4.86 7.21
CA ALA A 23 5.61 4.67 8.39
C ALA A 23 7.08 4.47 8.02
N THR A 24 7.37 3.63 7.02
CA THR A 24 8.74 3.42 6.52
C THR A 24 9.32 4.68 5.90
N GLY A 25 8.52 5.44 5.13
CA GLY A 25 8.91 6.73 4.57
C GLY A 25 9.24 7.74 5.66
N LEU A 26 8.35 7.95 6.63
CA LEU A 26 8.61 8.82 7.79
C LEU A 26 9.90 8.40 8.50
N THR A 27 10.09 7.09 8.73
CA THR A 27 11.26 6.57 9.42
C THR A 27 12.55 6.92 8.65
N VAL A 28 12.56 6.76 7.33
CA VAL A 28 13.73 7.04 6.48
C VAL A 28 14.05 8.53 6.38
N PHE A 29 13.03 9.40 6.32
CA PHE A 29 13.22 10.84 6.08
C PHE A 29 13.35 11.67 7.36
N LEU A 30 12.65 11.30 8.44
CA LEU A 30 12.65 12.07 9.69
C LEU A 30 13.69 11.58 10.70
N PHE A 31 14.12 10.32 10.63
CA PHE A 31 15.04 9.74 11.61
C PHE A 31 16.40 9.37 10.98
N LYS A 32 17.47 9.48 11.76
CA LYS A 32 18.81 9.00 11.35
C LYS A 32 18.86 7.48 11.44
N VAL A 33 18.48 6.79 10.36
CA VAL A 33 18.44 5.32 10.32
C VAL A 33 19.78 4.63 9.99
N GLY A 34 20.85 5.41 9.80
CA GLY A 34 22.23 4.91 9.68
C GLY A 34 22.38 3.75 8.70
N LYS A 35 22.87 2.60 9.18
CA LYS A 35 23.08 1.37 8.40
C LYS A 35 21.79 0.76 7.82
N TRP A 36 20.64 1.05 8.42
CA TRP A 36 19.34 0.50 8.02
C TRP A 36 18.67 1.31 6.91
N ARG A 37 19.22 2.45 6.51
CA ARG A 37 18.61 3.32 5.50
C ARG A 37 18.40 2.62 4.16
N LYS A 38 19.39 1.87 3.67
CA LYS A 38 19.27 1.11 2.40
C LYS A 38 18.16 0.05 2.45
N PRO A 39 18.14 -0.91 3.40
CA PRO A 39 17.09 -1.93 3.45
C PRO A 39 15.70 -1.33 3.72
N LEU A 40 15.61 -0.25 4.51
CA LEU A 40 14.35 0.48 4.71
C LEU A 40 13.84 1.15 3.42
N LEU A 41 14.74 1.71 2.62
CA LEU A 41 14.36 2.29 1.33
C LEU A 41 13.84 1.22 0.37
N VAL A 42 14.47 0.04 0.34
CA VAL A 42 14.03 -1.09 -0.50
C VAL A 42 12.64 -1.56 -0.07
N THR A 43 12.45 -1.78 1.24
CA THR A 43 11.14 -2.20 1.77
C THR A 43 10.07 -1.14 1.53
N HIS A 44 10.36 0.14 1.76
CA HIS A 44 9.48 1.26 1.43
C HIS A 44 9.04 1.21 -0.04
N THR A 45 9.98 1.12 -0.97
CA THR A 45 9.69 1.08 -2.41
C THR A 45 8.83 -0.13 -2.79
N ILE A 46 9.14 -1.32 -2.29
CA ILE A 46 8.36 -2.53 -2.58
C ILE A 46 6.92 -2.38 -2.04
N THR A 47 6.78 -1.94 -0.78
CA THR A 47 5.45 -1.74 -0.18
C THR A 47 4.64 -0.68 -0.90
N GLY A 48 5.27 0.40 -1.38
CA GLY A 48 4.62 1.43 -2.17
C GLY A 48 4.14 0.93 -3.53
N ILE A 49 4.97 0.15 -4.26
CA ILE A 49 4.57 -0.44 -5.54
C ILE A 49 3.38 -1.38 -5.34
N LEU A 50 3.43 -2.26 -4.33
CA LEU A 50 2.33 -3.16 -4.02
C LEU A 50 1.05 -2.38 -3.68
N ALA A 51 1.14 -1.34 -2.83
CA ALA A 51 0.00 -0.49 -2.49
C ALA A 51 -0.65 0.12 -3.74
N MET A 52 0.16 0.62 -4.68
CA MET A 52 -0.33 1.18 -5.95
C MET A 52 -1.05 0.13 -6.78
N ILE A 53 -0.50 -1.08 -6.91
CA ILE A 53 -1.16 -2.18 -7.66
C ILE A 53 -2.53 -2.50 -7.04
N PHE A 54 -2.62 -2.63 -5.72
CA PHE A 54 -3.89 -2.90 -5.05
C PHE A 54 -4.89 -1.76 -5.20
N LEU A 55 -4.44 -0.49 -5.16
CA LEU A 55 -5.29 0.67 -5.45
C LEU A 55 -5.83 0.64 -6.88
N PHE A 56 -4.99 0.35 -7.88
CA PHE A 56 -5.43 0.21 -9.27
C PHE A 56 -6.47 -0.90 -9.42
N LEU A 57 -6.22 -2.07 -8.83
CA LEU A 57 -7.18 -3.18 -8.86
C LEU A 57 -8.51 -2.78 -8.21
N THR A 58 -8.46 -2.10 -7.06
CA THR A 58 -9.64 -1.60 -6.36
C THR A 58 -10.43 -0.62 -7.24
N TYR A 59 -9.73 0.32 -7.88
CA TYR A 59 -10.32 1.30 -8.80
C TYR A 59 -10.99 0.64 -10.01
N PHE A 60 -10.33 -0.31 -10.68
CA PHE A 60 -10.91 -1.02 -11.82
C PHE A 60 -12.05 -1.95 -11.43
N LEU A 61 -12.11 -2.38 -10.16
CA LEU A 61 -13.21 -3.20 -9.64
C LEU A 61 -14.41 -2.36 -9.18
N ALA A 62 -14.28 -1.04 -9.01
CA ALA A 62 -15.39 -0.18 -8.58
C ALA A 62 -16.56 -0.10 -9.58
N PRO A 63 -16.34 0.05 -10.91
CA PRO A 63 -17.43 0.10 -11.89
C PRO A 63 -18.24 -1.19 -11.97
N THR A 64 -17.60 -2.35 -11.72
CA THR A 64 -18.25 -3.67 -11.77
C THR A 64 -19.14 -3.95 -10.57
N ILE A 65 -19.00 -3.19 -9.47
CA ILE A 65 -19.88 -3.27 -8.29
C ILE A 65 -20.91 -2.12 -8.23
N GLY A 66 -20.93 -1.24 -9.23
CA GLY A 66 -21.88 -0.12 -9.32
C GLY A 66 -21.61 1.01 -8.33
N ILE A 67 -20.35 1.19 -7.90
CA ILE A 67 -19.87 2.32 -7.10
C ILE A 67 -19.19 3.35 -8.01
#